data_AF-A0A1V6P9S8-F1
#
_entry.id   AF-A0A1V6P9S8-F1
#
_cell.length_a   1.000
_cell.length_b   1.000
_cell.length_c   1.000
_cell.angle_alpha   90.00
_cell.angle_beta   90.00
_cell.angle_gamma   90.00
#
_symmetry.space_group_name_H-M   'P 1'
#
loop_
_entity.id
_entity.type
_entity.pdbx_description
1 polymer ?
#
loop_
_entity_poly.entity_id
_entity_poly.type
_entity_poly.pdbx_seq_one_letter_code
_entity_poly.pdbx_strand_id
1 'polypeptide(L)'
;QHAKQAAQEPDGLQNPRNRGICLAAAAKRRIRREAKLEWDRTWAKETTSRPTRRLIEAPTKKTLEYWSGLCKATTSILMQLRTGRIGLGAYLNRINRRETARCGCDLGNQTMIHVLLECPLHQDERDWMRSALSDKGTTLSRDELLTRPEARTAVAEFMVKTGLLGQFQTVDPTALGEEENDEGAEIKTP
;
A
#
# COMPACT_ATOMS: atom_id res chain seq x y z
N GLN A 1 -31.86 -30.38 -13.21
CA GLN A 1 -32.35 -29.95 -11.89
C GLN A 1 -31.95 -30.88 -10.72
N HIS A 2 -31.24 -31.99 -10.98
CA HIS A 2 -30.82 -32.95 -9.93
C HIS A 2 -29.59 -32.55 -9.09
N ALA A 3 -28.78 -31.58 -9.53
CA ALA A 3 -27.59 -31.14 -8.78
C ALA A 3 -27.90 -30.24 -7.56
N LYS A 4 -29.11 -29.65 -7.49
CA LYS A 4 -29.53 -28.76 -6.38
C LYS A 4 -30.16 -29.52 -5.20
N GLN A 5 -30.54 -30.79 -5.38
CA GLN A 5 -31.23 -31.56 -4.35
C GLN A 5 -30.30 -32.30 -3.38
N ALA A 6 -28.99 -32.30 -3.61
CA ALA A 6 -28.00 -32.91 -2.70
C ALA A 6 -27.55 -32.00 -1.55
N ALA A 7 -28.14 -30.81 -1.40
CA ALA A 7 -27.76 -29.80 -0.40
C ALA A 7 -28.85 -29.56 0.66
N GLN A 8 -29.72 -30.55 0.92
CA GLN A 8 -30.56 -30.56 2.12
C GLN A 8 -29.81 -31.33 3.21
N GLU A 9 -29.46 -30.62 4.29
CA GLU A 9 -28.83 -31.19 5.49
C GLU A 9 -29.76 -32.23 6.13
N PRO A 10 -29.31 -33.46 6.39
CA PRO A 10 -30.05 -34.36 7.24
C PRO A 10 -29.83 -33.96 8.71
N ASP A 11 -30.95 -33.66 9.35
CA ASP A 11 -31.15 -33.53 10.78
C ASP A 11 -30.76 -34.83 11.52
N GLY A 12 -30.13 -34.69 12.68
CA GLY A 12 -30.12 -35.71 13.73
C GLY A 12 -29.11 -36.87 13.66
N LEU A 13 -28.20 -36.87 14.65
CA LEU A 13 -27.44 -38.00 15.21
C LEU A 13 -26.34 -38.68 14.37
N GLN A 14 -25.12 -38.16 14.58
CA GLN A 14 -23.84 -38.86 14.75
C GLN A 14 -23.81 -40.37 14.45
N ASN A 15 -23.46 -40.73 13.21
CA ASN A 15 -22.94 -42.06 12.89
C ASN A 15 -21.47 -42.16 13.35
N PRO A 16 -21.10 -43.04 14.31
CA PRO A 16 -19.75 -43.14 14.85
C PRO A 16 -18.70 -43.66 13.85
N ARG A 17 -19.14 -44.21 12.71
CA ARG A 17 -18.29 -44.84 11.70
C ARG A 17 -17.88 -43.92 10.55
N ASN A 18 -18.38 -42.69 10.49
CA ASN A 18 -18.00 -41.73 9.44
C ASN A 18 -16.85 -40.80 9.89
N ARG A 19 -15.90 -41.34 10.67
CA ARG A 19 -14.66 -40.64 10.98
C ARG A 19 -13.68 -40.82 9.81
N GLY A 20 -13.61 -39.80 8.95
CA GLY A 20 -12.30 -39.45 8.40
C GLY A 20 -12.04 -39.66 6.92
N ILE A 21 -13.05 -39.65 6.04
CA ILE A 21 -12.78 -39.44 4.61
C ILE A 21 -13.35 -38.07 4.21
N CYS A 22 -12.50 -37.06 4.37
CA CYS A 22 -12.73 -35.73 3.86
C CYS A 22 -11.85 -35.57 2.62
N LEU A 23 -12.42 -35.07 1.51
CA LEU A 23 -11.62 -34.72 0.33
C LEU A 23 -10.49 -33.78 0.76
N ALA A 24 -9.27 -33.99 0.25
CA ALA A 24 -8.11 -33.15 0.58
C ALA A 24 -8.42 -31.65 0.36
N ALA A 25 -9.18 -31.32 -0.68
CA ALA A 25 -9.65 -29.96 -0.95
C ALA A 25 -10.58 -29.40 0.14
N ALA A 26 -11.45 -30.22 0.74
CA ALA A 26 -12.32 -29.81 1.84
C ALA A 26 -11.53 -29.65 3.15
N ALA A 27 -10.57 -30.54 3.42
CA ALA A 27 -9.67 -30.43 4.58
C ALA A 27 -8.79 -29.15 4.50
N LYS A 28 -8.16 -28.91 3.33
CA LYS A 28 -7.39 -27.68 3.07
C LYS A 28 -8.23 -26.42 3.24
N ARG A 29 -9.48 -26.42 2.76
CA ARG A 29 -10.40 -25.28 2.93
C ARG A 29 -10.73 -25.02 4.39
N ARG A 30 -10.97 -26.06 5.19
CA ARG A 30 -11.22 -25.93 6.63
C ARG A 30 -10.02 -25.30 7.36
N ILE A 31 -8.83 -25.85 7.15
CA ILE A 31 -7.59 -25.34 7.77
C ILE A 31 -7.34 -23.88 7.38
N ARG A 32 -7.45 -23.54 6.08
CA ARG A 32 -7.30 -22.15 5.61
C ARG A 32 -8.31 -21.20 6.25
N ARG A 33 -9.55 -21.65 6.45
CA ARG A 33 -10.59 -20.85 7.11
C ARG A 33 -10.27 -20.62 8.58
N GLU A 34 -9.89 -21.67 9.30
CA GLU A 34 -9.53 -21.57 10.73
C GLU A 34 -8.32 -20.66 10.93
N ALA A 35 -7.25 -20.85 10.14
CA ALA A 35 -6.07 -20.00 10.17
C ALA A 35 -6.40 -18.54 9.85
N LYS A 36 -7.29 -18.29 8.88
CA LYS A 36 -7.74 -16.93 8.55
C LYS A 36 -8.50 -16.28 9.71
N LEU A 37 -9.41 -17.01 10.35
CA LEU A 37 -10.17 -16.51 11.50
C LEU A 37 -9.25 -16.19 12.70
N GLU A 38 -8.27 -17.06 12.97
CA GLU A 38 -7.28 -16.81 14.02
C GLU A 38 -6.39 -15.60 13.71
N TRP A 39 -5.94 -15.49 12.46
CA TRP A 39 -5.19 -14.32 11.99
C TRP A 39 -6.00 -13.03 12.12
N ASP A 40 -7.28 -13.02 11.72
CA ASP A 40 -8.15 -11.84 11.81
C ASP A 40 -8.35 -11.41 13.28
N ARG A 41 -8.53 -12.36 14.19
CA ARG A 41 -8.64 -12.10 15.64
C ARG A 41 -7.34 -11.52 16.21
N THR A 42 -6.20 -12.07 15.81
CA THR A 42 -4.88 -11.62 16.26
C THR A 42 -4.59 -10.21 15.75
N TRP A 43 -4.85 -9.96 14.46
CA TRP A 43 -4.73 -8.63 13.84
C TRP A 43 -5.61 -7.59 14.54
N ALA A 44 -6.84 -7.96 14.90
CA ALA A 44 -7.76 -7.06 15.58
C ALA A 44 -7.26 -6.64 16.98
N LYS A 45 -6.69 -7.59 17.73
CA LYS A 45 -6.17 -7.42 19.09
C LYS A 45 -4.82 -6.69 19.15
N GLU A 46 -4.05 -6.70 18.06
CA GLU A 46 -2.71 -6.11 18.03
C GLU A 46 -2.76 -4.58 18.25
N THR A 47 -1.92 -4.08 19.16
CA THR A 47 -1.90 -2.67 19.57
C THR A 47 -0.74 -1.89 18.95
N THR A 48 0.31 -2.59 18.52
CA THR A 48 1.50 -1.99 17.88
C THR A 48 1.24 -1.53 16.44
N SER A 49 0.16 -2.01 15.81
CA SER A 49 -0.20 -1.71 14.41
C SER A 49 -0.81 -0.32 14.19
N ARG A 50 -1.03 0.47 15.25
CA ARG A 50 -1.73 1.78 15.20
C ARG A 50 -1.34 2.70 14.02
N PRO A 51 -0.05 2.87 13.64
CA PRO A 51 0.31 3.70 12.49
C PRO A 51 -0.11 3.09 11.15
N THR A 52 0.04 1.77 10.99
CA THR A 52 -0.31 1.03 9.77
C THR A 52 -1.83 0.88 9.61
N ARG A 53 -2.56 0.76 10.73
CA ARG A 53 -4.01 0.62 10.77
C ARG A 53 -4.76 1.85 10.24
N ARG A 54 -4.13 3.03 10.26
CA ARG A 54 -4.63 4.25 9.62
C ARG A 54 -4.56 4.21 8.09
N LEU A 55 -3.71 3.34 7.54
CA LEU A 55 -3.43 3.26 6.10
C LEU A 55 -4.12 2.05 5.46
N ILE A 56 -4.25 0.97 6.21
CA ILE A 56 -4.83 -0.30 5.79
C ILE A 56 -5.62 -0.85 6.97
N GLU A 57 -6.94 -1.00 6.80
CA GLU A 57 -7.82 -1.57 7.83
C GLU A 57 -7.47 -3.04 8.12
N ALA A 58 -7.29 -3.83 7.06
CA ALA A 58 -6.77 -5.18 7.11
C ALA A 58 -5.99 -5.52 5.83
N PRO A 59 -4.86 -6.24 5.95
CA PRO A 59 -4.14 -6.77 4.79
C PRO A 59 -5.07 -7.62 3.90
N THR A 60 -5.35 -7.11 2.71
CA THR A 60 -6.19 -7.79 1.70
C THR A 60 -5.45 -7.85 0.37
N LYS A 61 -5.92 -8.66 -0.58
CA LYS A 61 -5.35 -8.68 -1.94
C LYS A 61 -5.37 -7.30 -2.59
N LYS A 62 -6.45 -6.53 -2.37
CA LYS A 62 -6.58 -5.14 -2.83
C LYS A 62 -5.48 -4.22 -2.31
N THR A 63 -4.99 -4.47 -1.09
CA THR A 63 -3.84 -3.74 -0.55
C THR A 63 -2.57 -3.98 -1.36
N LEU A 64 -2.40 -5.19 -1.90
CA LEU A 64 -1.25 -5.55 -2.74
C LEU A 64 -1.41 -5.05 -4.18
N GLU A 65 -2.64 -5.02 -4.70
CA GLU A 65 -2.96 -4.46 -6.02
C GLU A 65 -2.48 -3.01 -6.17
N TYR A 66 -2.52 -2.20 -5.09
CA TYR A 66 -1.95 -0.85 -5.13
C TYR A 66 -0.43 -0.83 -5.43
N TRP A 67 0.30 -1.91 -5.12
CA TRP A 67 1.76 -1.98 -5.31
C TRP A 67 2.16 -2.78 -6.55
N SER A 68 1.21 -3.43 -7.23
CA SER A 68 1.53 -4.30 -8.36
C SER A 68 2.13 -3.51 -9.51
N GLY A 69 3.17 -4.09 -10.11
CA GLY A 69 3.86 -3.54 -11.27
C GLY A 69 4.68 -2.28 -10.99
N LEU A 70 4.94 -1.91 -9.74
CA LEU A 70 5.77 -0.74 -9.43
C LEU A 70 7.24 -1.12 -9.25
N CYS A 71 8.13 -0.34 -9.85
CA CYS A 71 9.55 -0.44 -9.58
C CYS A 71 9.86 -0.21 -8.08
N LYS A 72 10.97 -0.79 -7.62
CA LYS A 72 11.37 -0.76 -6.21
C LYS A 72 11.52 0.66 -5.64
N ALA A 73 12.08 1.60 -6.42
CA ALA A 73 12.26 2.98 -5.96
C ALA A 73 10.91 3.68 -5.76
N THR A 74 10.00 3.57 -6.74
CA THR A 74 8.63 4.10 -6.65
C THR A 74 7.88 3.52 -5.47
N THR A 75 7.92 2.21 -5.28
CA THR A 75 7.32 1.54 -4.12
C THR A 75 7.88 2.08 -2.80
N SER A 76 9.20 2.24 -2.71
CA SER A 76 9.86 2.73 -1.50
C SER A 76 9.45 4.17 -1.16
N ILE A 77 9.40 5.06 -2.14
CA ILE A 77 8.98 6.46 -1.96
C ILE A 77 7.53 6.51 -1.44
N LEU A 78 6.62 5.82 -2.12
CA LEU A 78 5.21 5.79 -1.76
C LEU A 78 4.97 5.17 -0.38
N MET A 79 5.70 4.11 -0.02
CA MET A 79 5.66 3.53 1.33
C MET A 79 6.10 4.53 2.39
N GLN A 80 7.18 5.27 2.15
CA GLN A 80 7.67 6.30 3.07
C GLN A 80 6.65 7.44 3.22
N LEU A 81 6.03 7.89 2.12
CA LEU A 81 4.98 8.91 2.13
C LEU A 81 3.75 8.44 2.92
N ARG A 82 3.22 7.26 2.62
CA ARG A 82 2.02 6.71 3.28
C ARG A 82 2.26 6.50 4.78
N THR A 83 3.41 5.94 5.16
CA THR A 83 3.75 5.71 6.57
C THR A 83 4.16 6.96 7.32
N GLY A 84 4.51 8.04 6.62
CA GLY A 84 5.12 9.24 7.18
C GLY A 84 6.50 8.99 7.81
N ARG A 85 7.12 7.84 7.53
CA ARG A 85 8.48 7.49 7.94
C ARG A 85 9.41 7.78 6.77
N ILE A 86 9.70 9.06 6.59
CA ILE A 86 10.35 9.59 5.39
C ILE A 86 11.45 10.57 5.80
N GLY A 87 12.49 10.73 4.99
CA GLY A 87 13.61 11.64 5.23
C GLY A 87 13.28 13.15 5.21
N LEU A 88 12.05 13.55 5.56
CA LEU A 88 11.64 14.94 5.66
C LEU A 88 11.90 15.50 7.07
N GLY A 89 12.12 16.82 7.16
CA GLY A 89 12.48 17.51 8.39
C GLY A 89 11.59 17.19 9.58
N ALA A 90 10.27 17.14 9.40
CA ALA A 90 9.34 16.82 10.49
C ALA A 90 9.56 15.43 11.08
N TYR A 91 9.82 14.41 10.26
CA TYR A 91 10.11 13.06 10.73
C TYR A 91 11.51 12.97 11.33
N LEU A 92 12.52 13.54 10.67
CA LEU A 92 13.91 13.53 11.14
C LEU A 92 14.06 14.21 12.50
N ASN A 93 13.37 15.33 12.71
CA ASN A 93 13.36 16.00 14.01
C ASN A 93 12.68 15.16 15.09
N ARG A 94 11.54 14.54 14.78
CA ARG A 94 10.83 13.64 15.71
C ARG A 94 11.70 12.48 16.21
N ILE A 95 12.66 12.01 15.41
CA ILE A 95 13.59 10.93 15.79
C ILE A 95 14.97 11.44 16.24
N ASN A 96 15.10 12.74 16.54
CA ASN A 96 16.35 13.37 16.96
C ASN A 96 17.51 13.14 15.97
N ARG A 97 17.23 13.23 14.67
CA ARG A 97 18.22 13.21 13.57
C ARG A 97 18.39 14.57 12.88
N ARG A 98 17.57 15.55 13.25
CA ARG A 98 17.66 16.95 12.80
C ARG A 98 17.21 17.87 13.93
N GLU A 99 17.89 18.99 14.11
CA GLU A 99 17.60 19.94 15.19
C GLU A 99 16.23 20.60 15.06
N THR A 100 15.77 20.82 13.83
CA THR A 100 14.50 21.50 13.55
C THR A 100 13.64 20.74 12.56
N ALA A 101 12.32 20.77 12.79
CA ALA A 101 11.31 20.28 11.87
C ALA A 101 10.99 21.28 10.74
N ARG A 102 11.43 22.54 10.86
CA ARG A 102 11.06 23.63 9.93
C ARG A 102 11.52 23.35 8.50
N CYS A 103 10.63 23.67 7.56
CA CYS A 103 10.97 23.74 6.15
C CYS A 103 11.78 25.00 5.87
N GLY A 104 12.66 24.96 4.86
CA GLY A 104 13.44 26.13 4.43
C GLY A 104 12.60 27.25 3.80
N CYS A 105 11.30 27.02 3.56
CA CYS A 105 10.37 28.07 3.15
C CYS A 105 9.83 28.90 4.31
N ASP A 106 10.14 28.52 5.56
CA ASP A 106 9.68 29.15 6.81
C ASP A 106 8.18 29.23 7.07
N LEU A 107 7.33 28.64 6.21
CA LEU A 107 5.88 28.61 6.37
C LEU A 107 5.36 27.47 7.26
N GLY A 108 6.24 26.59 7.77
CA GLY A 108 5.83 25.51 8.66
C GLY A 108 6.85 24.39 8.79
N ASN A 109 6.40 23.27 9.35
CA ASN A 109 7.20 22.05 9.44
C ASN A 109 7.24 21.35 8.08
N GLN A 110 8.41 20.81 7.72
CA GLN A 110 8.58 20.03 6.49
C GLN A 110 7.93 18.65 6.64
N THR A 111 6.60 18.63 6.57
CA THR A 111 5.77 17.42 6.55
C THR A 111 5.51 16.99 5.10
N MET A 112 5.08 15.74 4.90
CA MET A 112 4.66 15.27 3.58
C MET A 112 3.51 16.10 3.00
N ILE A 113 2.53 16.51 3.82
CA ILE A 113 1.42 17.37 3.38
C ILE A 113 1.96 18.71 2.89
N HIS A 114 2.83 19.33 3.69
CA HIS A 114 3.45 20.60 3.34
C HIS A 114 4.20 20.51 2.00
N VAL A 115 5.05 19.50 1.83
CA VAL A 115 5.81 19.32 0.59
C VAL A 115 4.90 19.06 -0.61
N LEU A 116 3.93 18.15 -0.50
CA LEU A 116 3.05 17.75 -1.60
C LEU A 116 2.05 18.84 -2.01
N LEU A 117 1.60 19.69 -1.08
CA LEU A 117 0.45 20.56 -1.32
C LEU A 117 0.69 22.06 -1.09
N GLU A 118 1.70 22.46 -0.30
CA GLU A 118 1.78 23.83 0.23
C GLU A 118 3.11 24.54 -0.03
N CYS A 119 4.22 23.81 -0.09
CA CYS A 119 5.57 24.38 0.03
C CYS A 119 5.96 25.21 -1.21
N PRO A 120 6.10 26.54 -1.13
CA PRO A 120 6.35 27.37 -2.32
C PRO A 120 7.67 27.03 -3.03
N LEU A 121 8.63 26.44 -2.33
CA LEU A 121 9.91 25.99 -2.90
C LEU A 121 9.76 24.84 -3.92
N HIS A 122 8.62 24.15 -3.92
CA HIS A 122 8.35 23.03 -4.83
C HIS A 122 7.14 23.31 -5.73
N GLN A 123 6.93 24.59 -6.09
CA GLN A 123 5.80 24.99 -6.90
C GLN A 123 5.89 24.43 -8.33
N ASP A 124 7.06 24.53 -8.95
CA ASP A 124 7.28 24.07 -10.32
C ASP A 124 7.08 22.55 -10.44
N GLU A 125 7.61 21.77 -9.49
CA GLU A 125 7.39 20.32 -9.45
C GLU A 125 5.93 19.97 -9.21
N ARG A 126 5.21 20.75 -8.39
CA ARG A 126 3.77 20.56 -8.19
C ARG A 126 2.97 20.91 -9.43
N ASP A 127 3.37 21.92 -10.19
CA ASP A 127 2.71 22.32 -11.43
C ASP A 127 2.91 21.26 -12.52
N TRP A 128 4.11 20.69 -12.59
CA TRP A 128 4.38 19.49 -13.38
C TRP A 128 3.49 18.32 -12.95
N MET A 129 3.45 18.00 -11.64
CA MET A 129 2.65 16.89 -11.12
C MET A 129 1.17 17.11 -11.40
N ARG A 130 0.66 18.35 -11.28
CA ARG A 130 -0.72 18.69 -11.59
C ARG A 130 -1.04 18.44 -13.06
N SER A 131 -0.15 18.84 -13.96
CA SER A 131 -0.28 18.58 -15.39
C SER A 131 -0.23 17.08 -15.71
N ALA A 132 0.63 16.31 -15.05
CA ALA A 132 0.69 14.86 -15.23
C ALA A 132 -0.56 14.11 -14.73
N LEU A 133 -1.34 14.74 -13.84
CA LEU A 133 -2.54 14.18 -13.23
C LEU A 133 -3.85 14.71 -13.83
N SER A 134 -3.81 15.82 -14.58
CA SER A 134 -5.02 16.43 -15.17
C SER A 134 -5.76 15.45 -16.06
N ASP A 135 -5.01 14.72 -16.89
CA ASP A 135 -5.55 13.77 -17.86
C ASP A 135 -6.14 12.53 -17.19
N LYS A 136 -5.81 12.31 -15.91
CA LYS A 136 -6.24 11.17 -15.09
C LYS A 136 -7.38 11.51 -14.14
N GLY A 137 -7.89 12.75 -14.17
CA GLY A 137 -8.97 13.22 -13.31
C GLY A 137 -8.64 13.06 -11.81
N THR A 138 -7.38 13.26 -11.42
CA THR A 138 -6.94 13.14 -10.02
C THR A 138 -6.75 14.52 -9.41
N THR A 139 -7.43 14.77 -8.29
CA THR A 139 -7.33 16.03 -7.56
C THR A 139 -6.07 16.05 -6.69
N LEU A 140 -5.47 17.23 -6.50
CA LEU A 140 -4.37 17.42 -5.54
C LEU A 140 -4.91 17.44 -4.10
N SER A 141 -5.24 16.27 -3.58
CA SER A 141 -5.52 16.06 -2.17
C SER A 141 -4.61 14.96 -1.63
N ARG A 142 -4.37 14.97 -0.32
CA ARG A 142 -3.57 13.94 0.35
C ARG A 142 -4.06 12.53 0.01
N ASP A 143 -5.37 12.30 0.14
CA ASP A 143 -5.93 10.96 0.01
C ASP A 143 -5.94 10.47 -1.43
N GLU A 144 -6.22 11.37 -2.38
CA GLU A 144 -6.16 11.09 -3.82
C GLU A 144 -4.73 10.72 -4.23
N LEU A 145 -3.73 11.54 -3.87
CA LEU A 145 -2.33 11.33 -4.25
C LEU A 145 -1.73 10.03 -3.69
N LEU A 146 -2.16 9.60 -2.49
CA LEU A 146 -1.56 8.46 -1.80
C LEU A 146 -2.33 7.15 -1.95
N THR A 147 -3.58 7.20 -2.42
CA THR A 147 -4.47 6.03 -2.50
C THR A 147 -4.75 5.62 -3.93
N ARG A 148 -4.79 6.56 -4.88
CA ARG A 148 -5.15 6.26 -6.26
C ARG A 148 -3.99 5.65 -7.04
N PRO A 149 -4.19 4.50 -7.73
CA PRO A 149 -3.18 3.89 -8.58
C PRO A 149 -2.65 4.84 -9.66
N GLU A 150 -3.50 5.71 -10.18
CA GLU A 150 -3.20 6.65 -11.26
C GLU A 150 -2.17 7.71 -10.86
N ALA A 151 -2.06 8.00 -9.56
CA ALA A 151 -1.18 9.01 -9.00
C ALA A 151 0.21 8.50 -8.62
N ARG A 152 0.38 7.18 -8.50
CA ARG A 152 1.57 6.52 -7.90
C ARG A 152 2.88 7.00 -8.53
N THR A 153 2.95 6.95 -9.86
CA THR A 153 4.17 7.29 -10.61
C THR A 153 4.46 8.78 -10.55
N ALA A 154 3.46 9.63 -10.78
CA ALA A 154 3.60 11.08 -10.73
C ALA A 154 4.02 11.59 -9.35
N VAL A 155 3.46 11.03 -8.26
CA VAL A 155 3.82 11.40 -6.89
C VAL A 155 5.26 10.98 -6.55
N ALA A 156 5.67 9.79 -6.98
CA ALA A 156 7.03 9.34 -6.77
C ALA A 156 8.04 10.20 -7.53
N GLU A 157 7.77 10.50 -8.80
CA GLU A 157 8.64 11.34 -9.62
C GLU A 157 8.68 12.78 -9.10
N PHE A 158 7.55 13.33 -8.64
CA PHE A 158 7.51 14.62 -7.94
C PHE A 158 8.52 14.63 -6.78
N MET A 159 8.50 13.62 -5.90
CA MET A 159 9.42 13.56 -4.76
C MET A 159 10.89 13.48 -5.20
N VAL A 160 11.18 12.79 -6.31
CA VAL A 160 12.53 12.75 -6.88
C VAL A 160 12.95 14.12 -7.39
N LYS A 161 12.08 14.80 -8.15
CA LYS A 161 12.33 16.15 -8.66
C LYS A 161 12.59 17.18 -7.55
N THR A 162 11.89 17.08 -6.41
CA THR A 162 12.15 17.98 -5.26
C THR A 162 13.56 17.87 -4.68
N GLY A 163 14.28 16.78 -4.95
CA GLY A 163 15.61 16.52 -4.40
C GLY A 163 15.65 16.29 -2.89
N LEU A 164 14.53 16.29 -2.17
CA LEU A 164 14.50 16.18 -0.71
C LEU A 164 14.98 14.82 -0.18
N LEU A 165 14.87 13.77 -1.01
CA LEU A 165 15.25 12.41 -0.66
C LEU A 165 16.55 12.04 -1.39
N GLY A 166 17.69 12.40 -0.78
CA GLY A 166 19.02 12.21 -1.38
C GLY A 166 19.28 10.79 -1.88
N GLN A 167 18.72 9.77 -1.23
CA GLN A 167 18.86 8.37 -1.63
C GLN A 167 18.22 8.02 -2.99
N PHE A 168 17.37 8.88 -3.55
CA PHE A 168 16.72 8.67 -4.84
C PHE A 168 17.25 9.59 -5.96
N GLN A 169 18.19 10.49 -5.66
CA GLN A 169 18.73 11.42 -6.68
C GLN A 169 19.62 10.72 -7.72
N THR A 170 20.28 9.63 -7.33
CA THR A 170 21.18 8.86 -8.22
C THR A 170 20.49 7.65 -8.84
N VAL A 171 19.18 7.51 -8.64
CA VAL A 171 18.43 6.36 -9.15
C VAL A 171 18.23 6.56 -10.64
N ASP A 172 18.56 5.52 -11.41
CA ASP A 172 18.30 5.45 -12.84
C ASP A 172 16.81 5.76 -13.10
N PRO A 173 16.46 6.68 -14.02
CA PRO A 173 15.08 6.93 -14.42
C PRO A 173 14.29 5.65 -14.74
N THR A 174 14.92 4.60 -15.27
CA THR A 174 14.29 3.30 -15.55
C THR A 174 13.90 2.53 -14.27
N ALA A 175 14.50 2.85 -13.13
CA ALA A 175 14.14 2.29 -11.83
C ALA A 175 12.97 3.04 -11.13
N LEU A 176 12.41 4.06 -11.77
CA LEU A 176 11.17 4.75 -11.38
C LEU A 176 10.04 4.41 -12.35
N GLY A 177 8.82 4.36 -11.82
CA GLY A 177 7.62 4.11 -12.61
C GLY A 177 7.08 2.72 -12.38
N GLU A 178 6.60 2.11 -13.46
CA GLU A 178 6.09 0.75 -13.48
C GLU A 178 7.14 -0.18 -14.11
N GLU A 179 7.23 -1.41 -13.61
CA GLU A 179 8.06 -2.45 -14.22
C GLU A 179 7.54 -2.68 -15.65
N GLU A 180 8.44 -2.65 -16.64
CA GLU A 180 8.09 -3.10 -17.99
C GLU A 180 7.63 -4.55 -17.86
N ASN A 181 6.34 -4.80 -18.18
CA ASN A 181 5.82 -6.15 -18.20
C ASN A 181 6.57 -6.91 -19.31
N ASP A 182 7.56 -7.72 -18.95
CA ASP A 182 7.95 -8.85 -19.76
C ASP A 182 6.73 -9.78 -19.78
N GLU A 183 5.95 -9.72 -20.86
CA GLU A 183 4.76 -10.54 -21.07
C GLU A 183 5.13 -12.03 -20.92
N GLY A 184 4.92 -12.62 -19.73
CA GLY A 184 5.14 -14.07 -19.61
C GLY A 184 5.35 -14.70 -18.23
N ALA A 185 5.32 -13.97 -17.11
CA ALA A 185 5.40 -14.62 -15.80
C ALA A 185 4.01 -14.97 -15.25
N GLU A 186 3.41 -16.01 -15.82
CA GLU A 186 2.24 -16.69 -15.28
C GLU A 186 2.52 -17.07 -13.81
N ILE A 187 1.87 -16.39 -12.86
CA ILE A 187 1.95 -16.72 -11.43
C ILE A 187 1.25 -18.07 -11.23
N LYS A 188 1.96 -19.17 -11.48
CA LYS A 188 1.52 -20.53 -11.13
C LYS A 188 1.48 -20.62 -9.61
N THR A 189 0.28 -20.47 -9.08
CA THR A 189 0.01 -20.69 -7.66
C THR A 189 -0.17 -22.20 -7.43
N PRO A 190 0.49 -22.81 -6.43
CA PRO A 190 0.32 -24.24 -6.11
C PRO A 190 -1.02 -24.60 -5.44
#